data_AF-A0A7C6JM32-F1
#
_entry.id   AF-A0A7C6JM32-F1
#
_cell.length_a   1.000
_cell.length_b   1.000
_cell.length_c   1.000
_cell.angle_alpha   90.00
_cell.angle_beta   90.00
_cell.angle_gamma   90.00
#
_symmetry.space_group_name_H-M   'P 1'
#
loop_
_entity.id
_entity.type
_entity.pdbx_description
1 polymer ?
#
loop_
_entity_poly.entity_id
_entity_poly.type
_entity_poly.pdbx_seq_one_letter_code
_entity_poly.pdbx_strand_id
1 'polypeptide(L)'
;MKRIFTTLALAAVIILAGCTDLDDVYRRLDNQKEELANIKALANTVTNKLSVVSYKELPDKSGYELTMSEGSKITLKRGTKGQQAENQAI
;
A
#
# COMPACT_ATOMS: atom_id res chain seq x y z
N MET A 1 -3.43 62.10 -1.66
CA MET A 1 -2.22 61.45 -2.19
C MET A 1 -1.30 60.91 -1.09
N LYS A 2 -0.73 61.73 -0.18
CA LYS A 2 0.23 61.24 0.85
C LYS A 2 -0.26 60.03 1.67
N ARG A 3 -1.52 60.03 2.12
CA ARG A 3 -2.09 58.94 2.93
C ARG A 3 -2.30 57.63 2.17
N ILE A 4 -2.57 57.70 0.87
CA ILE A 4 -2.77 56.53 0.00
C ILE A 4 -1.43 55.81 -0.22
N PHE A 5 -0.35 56.58 -0.39
CA PHE A 5 1.00 56.01 -0.47
C PHE A 5 1.41 55.35 0.84
N THR A 6 1.07 55.94 1.99
CA THR A 6 1.37 55.34 3.31
C THR A 6 0.64 54.02 3.53
N THR A 7 -0.64 53.93 3.15
CA THR A 7 -1.40 52.68 3.28
C THR A 7 -0.91 51.59 2.32
N LEU A 8 -0.50 51.96 1.10
CA LEU A 8 0.06 51.03 0.12
C LEU A 8 1.42 50.47 0.58
N ALA A 9 2.27 51.33 1.15
CA ALA A 9 3.56 50.92 1.70
C ALA A 9 3.37 49.94 2.87
N LEU A 10 2.40 50.18 3.76
CA LEU A 10 2.12 49.29 4.88
C LEU A 10 1.57 47.93 4.42
N ALA A 11 0.70 47.92 3.40
CA ALA A 11 0.21 46.68 2.79
C ALA A 11 1.34 45.88 2.12
N ALA A 12 2.28 46.55 1.45
CA ALA A 12 3.44 45.89 0.84
C ALA A 12 4.36 45.22 1.87
N VAL A 13 4.57 45.83 3.04
CA VAL A 13 5.36 45.24 4.14
C VAL A 13 4.72 43.97 4.69
N ILE A 14 3.39 43.93 4.81
CA ILE A 14 2.65 42.74 5.27
C ILE A 14 2.79 41.59 4.25
N ILE A 15 2.73 41.89 2.96
CA ILE A 15 2.89 40.89 1.89
C ILE A 15 4.33 40.34 1.87
N LEU A 16 5.35 41.20 2.03
CA LEU A 16 6.75 40.79 2.04
C LEU A 16 7.12 39.96 3.27
N ALA A 17 6.59 40.29 4.46
CA ALA A 17 6.80 39.50 5.67
C ALA A 17 6.02 38.17 5.68
N GLY A 18 4.89 38.09 4.96
CA GLY A 18 4.11 36.85 4.81
C GLY A 18 4.70 35.85 3.80
N CYS A 19 5.61 36.28 2.92
CA CYS A 19 6.23 35.40 1.92
C CYS A 19 7.38 34.54 2.47
N THR A 20 7.95 34.86 3.63
CA THR A 20 9.11 34.12 4.18
C THR A 20 8.75 32.80 4.86
N ASP A 21 7.46 32.54 5.11
CA ASP A 21 6.98 31.30 5.76
C ASP A 21 6.31 30.32 4.78
N LEU A 22 6.10 30.73 3.52
CA LEU A 22 5.45 29.88 2.50
C LEU A 22 6.40 28.83 1.90
N ASP A 23 7.71 29.13 1.89
CA ASP A 23 8.74 28.21 1.37
C ASP A 23 9.00 27.03 2.33
N ASP A 24 8.92 27.24 3.65
CA ASP A 24 9.04 26.17 4.65
C ASP A 24 7.85 25.19 4.63
N VAL A 25 6.64 25.72 4.40
CA VAL A 25 5.42 24.90 4.22
C VAL A 25 5.53 23.99 2.99
N TYR A 26 6.19 24.43 1.92
CA TYR A 26 6.37 23.64 0.70
C TYR A 26 7.32 22.45 0.92
N ARG A 27 8.41 22.62 1.69
CA ARG A 27 9.35 21.54 2.02
C ARG A 27 8.74 20.48 2.93
N ARG A 28 7.80 20.85 3.79
CA ARG A 28 7.04 19.91 4.63
C ARG A 28 6.06 19.06 3.81
N LEU A 29 5.60 19.52 2.66
CA LEU A 29 4.69 18.77 1.79
C LEU A 29 5.40 17.65 1.02
N ASP A 30 6.62 17.88 0.54
CA ASP A 30 7.36 16.86 -0.23
C ASP A 30 7.82 15.68 0.63
N ASN A 31 8.28 15.94 1.86
CA ASN A 31 8.65 14.85 2.78
C ASN A 31 7.44 13.98 3.19
N GLN A 32 6.24 14.56 3.29
CA GLN A 32 5.03 13.79 3.61
C GLN A 32 4.52 12.93 2.44
N LYS A 33 4.74 13.37 1.19
CA LYS A 33 4.37 12.59 0.00
C LYS A 33 5.19 11.30 -0.12
N GLU A 34 6.45 11.34 0.23
CA GLU A 34 7.34 10.18 0.16
C GLU A 34 6.97 9.11 1.19
N GLU A 35 6.64 9.52 2.43
CA GLU A 35 6.15 8.60 3.46
C GLU A 35 4.78 7.99 3.11
N LEU A 36 3.87 8.78 2.54
CA LEU A 36 2.57 8.28 2.05
C LEU A 36 2.73 7.29 0.89
N ALA A 37 3.70 7.50 0.00
CA ALA A 37 3.97 6.58 -1.11
C ALA A 37 4.43 5.20 -0.61
N ASN A 38 5.31 5.18 0.37
CA ASN A 38 5.83 3.95 0.97
C ASN A 38 4.74 3.17 1.75
N ILE A 39 3.92 3.88 2.53
CA ILE A 39 2.79 3.26 3.25
C ILE A 39 1.74 2.72 2.27
N LYS A 40 1.47 3.42 1.17
CA LYS A 40 0.52 2.98 0.14
C LYS A 40 1.04 1.76 -0.62
N ALA A 41 2.33 1.69 -0.91
CA ALA A 41 2.96 0.52 -1.54
C ALA A 41 2.88 -0.71 -0.61
N LEU A 42 3.17 -0.53 0.69
CA LEU A 42 3.04 -1.58 1.68
C LEU A 42 1.58 -2.03 1.86
N ALA A 43 0.65 -1.09 1.96
CA ALA A 43 -0.79 -1.38 2.09
C ALA A 43 -1.34 -2.09 0.86
N ASN A 44 -0.92 -1.72 -0.35
CA ASN A 44 -1.33 -2.40 -1.58
C ASN A 44 -0.82 -3.84 -1.62
N THR A 45 0.44 -4.05 -1.21
CA THR A 45 1.06 -5.39 -1.12
C THR A 45 0.37 -6.27 -0.07
N VAL A 46 -0.02 -5.69 1.07
CA VAL A 46 -0.75 -6.41 2.13
C VAL A 46 -2.23 -6.63 1.77
N THR A 47 -2.85 -5.74 0.99
CA THR A 47 -4.25 -5.89 0.55
C THR A 47 -4.35 -6.95 -0.54
N ASN A 48 -3.34 -7.07 -1.41
CA ASN A 48 -3.17 -8.19 -2.34
C ASN A 48 -2.67 -9.45 -1.62
N LYS A 49 -3.30 -9.82 -0.49
CA LYS A 49 -3.06 -11.11 0.17
C LYS A 49 -3.33 -12.23 -0.82
N LEU A 50 -2.23 -12.79 -1.33
CA LEU A 50 -2.18 -14.00 -2.12
C LEU A 50 -2.96 -15.10 -1.39
N SER A 51 -4.13 -15.46 -1.90
CA SER A 51 -5.01 -16.46 -1.29
C SER A 51 -5.56 -17.41 -2.33
N VAL A 52 -5.84 -18.65 -1.92
CA VAL A 52 -6.47 -19.65 -2.79
C VAL A 52 -7.97 -19.34 -2.86
N VAL A 53 -8.48 -19.09 -4.06
CA VAL A 53 -9.91 -18.81 -4.29
C VAL A 53 -10.68 -20.02 -4.80
N SER A 54 -10.00 -20.97 -5.45
CA SER A 54 -10.63 -22.23 -5.84
C SER A 54 -9.62 -23.37 -5.93
N TYR A 55 -10.12 -24.59 -5.82
CA TYR A 55 -9.35 -25.81 -6.08
C TYR A 55 -10.17 -26.74 -6.98
N LYS A 56 -9.47 -27.46 -7.86
CA LYS A 56 -10.06 -28.48 -8.74
C LYS A 56 -9.18 -29.71 -8.76
N GLU A 57 -9.76 -30.90 -8.60
CA GLU A 57 -9.00 -32.15 -8.74
C GLU A 57 -8.57 -32.34 -10.20
N LEU A 58 -7.33 -32.79 -10.39
CA LEU A 58 -6.79 -33.09 -11.72
C LEU A 58 -7.53 -34.28 -12.33
N PRO A 59 -7.69 -34.35 -13.68
CA PRO A 59 -8.41 -35.44 -14.34
C PRO A 59 -7.84 -36.84 -14.06
N ASP A 60 -6.53 -36.91 -13.85
CA ASP A 60 -5.78 -38.13 -13.54
C ASP A 60 -5.78 -38.48 -12.03
N LYS A 61 -6.48 -37.71 -11.20
CA LYS A 61 -6.54 -37.82 -9.74
C LYS A 61 -5.17 -37.75 -9.04
N SER A 62 -4.14 -37.24 -9.74
CA SER A 62 -2.78 -37.15 -9.21
C SER A 62 -2.57 -36.00 -8.23
N GLY A 63 -3.57 -35.10 -8.09
CA GLY A 63 -3.47 -33.92 -7.24
C GLY A 63 -4.58 -32.90 -7.52
N TYR A 64 -4.32 -31.64 -7.17
CA TYR A 64 -5.24 -30.51 -7.31
C TYR A 64 -4.58 -29.34 -8.04
N GLU A 65 -5.36 -28.65 -8.87
CA GLU A 65 -5.05 -27.31 -9.38
C GLU A 65 -5.67 -26.27 -8.43
N LEU A 66 -4.85 -25.39 -7.88
CA LEU A 66 -5.25 -24.27 -7.03
C LEU A 66 -5.27 -23.01 -7.89
N THR A 67 -6.38 -22.27 -7.87
CA THR A 67 -6.47 -20.93 -8.45
C THR A 67 -6.28 -19.90 -7.36
N MET A 68 -5.33 -19.00 -7.57
CA MET A 68 -5.04 -17.92 -6.65
C MET A 68 -5.89 -16.68 -6.92
N SER A 69 -5.97 -15.79 -5.93
CA SER A 69 -6.73 -14.53 -5.98
C SER A 69 -6.33 -13.60 -7.13
N GLU A 70 -5.07 -13.65 -7.54
CA GLU A 70 -4.49 -12.90 -8.66
C GLU A 70 -4.63 -13.64 -10.01
N GLY A 71 -5.34 -14.77 -10.03
CA GLY A 71 -5.66 -15.53 -11.23
C GLY A 71 -4.59 -16.54 -11.65
N SER A 72 -3.44 -16.59 -10.97
CA SER A 72 -2.41 -17.59 -11.21
C SER A 72 -2.89 -18.99 -10.80
N LYS A 73 -2.28 -20.03 -11.37
CA LYS A 73 -2.62 -21.43 -11.09
C LYS A 73 -1.39 -22.19 -10.61
N ILE A 74 -1.56 -22.97 -9.54
CA ILE A 74 -0.51 -23.83 -8.97
C ILE A 74 -1.01 -25.27 -8.91
N THR A 75 -0.18 -26.22 -9.32
CA THR A 75 -0.50 -27.65 -9.21
C THR A 75 0.09 -28.23 -7.93
N LEU A 76 -0.80 -28.68 -7.02
CA LEU A 76 -0.45 -29.43 -5.82
C LEU A 76 -0.58 -30.93 -6.08
N LYS A 77 0.55 -31.64 -6.19
CA LYS A 77 0.56 -33.09 -6.38
C LYS A 77 0.28 -33.81 -5.06
N ARG A 78 -0.45 -34.93 -5.14
CA ARG A 78 -0.70 -35.82 -4.00
C ARG A 78 0.61 -36.48 -3.59
N GLY A 79 1.03 -36.24 -2.35
CA GLY A 79 2.17 -36.95 -1.77
C GLY A 79 1.89 -38.44 -1.61
N THR A 80 2.94 -39.24 -1.41
CA THR A 80 2.77 -40.60 -0.88
C THR A 80 2.04 -40.53 0.46
N LYS A 81 1.21 -41.54 0.79
CA LYS A 81 0.52 -41.58 2.09
C LYS A 81 1.55 -41.31 3.20
N GLY A 82 1.39 -40.18 3.92
CA GLY A 82 2.12 -39.97 5.14
C GLY A 82 1.79 -41.10 6.11
N GLN A 83 2.76 -41.54 6.91
CA GLN A 83 2.49 -42.42 8.05
C GLN A 83 1.35 -41.77 8.84
N GLN A 84 0.18 -42.42 8.86
CA GLN A 84 -0.92 -41.98 9.71
C GLN A 84 -0.34 -41.92 11.12
N ALA A 85 -0.36 -40.75 11.74
CA ALA A 85 -0.16 -40.67 13.17
C ALA A 85 -1.24 -41.56 13.78
N GLU A 86 -0.83 -42.72 14.26
CA GLU A 86 -1.62 -43.60 15.09
C GLU A 86 -1.98 -42.79 16.32
N ASN A 87 -3.12 -42.08 16.28
CA ASN A 87 -3.75 -41.56 17.49
C ASN A 87 -4.22 -42.77 18.28
N GLN A 88 -3.30 -43.37 19.03
CA GLN A 88 -3.61 -44.17 20.21
C GLN A 88 -4.37 -43.24 21.16
N ALA A 89 -5.70 -43.36 21.13
CA ALA A 89 -6.52 -42.90 22.24
C ALA A 89 -6.17 -43.78 23.45
N ILE A 90 -5.45 -43.19 24.40
CA ILE A 90 -5.35 -43.68 25.78
C ILE A 90 -6.46 -42.99 26.57
#